data_AF-A0A3B8ZI21-F1
#
_entry.id   AF-A0A3B8ZI21-F1
#
_cell.length_a   1.000
_cell.length_b   1.000
_cell.length_c   1.000
_cell.angle_alpha   90.00
_cell.angle_beta   90.00
_cell.angle_gamma   90.00
#
_symmetry.space_group_name_H-M   'P 1'
#
loop_
_entity.id
_entity.type
_entity.pdbx_description
1 polymer ?
#
loop_
_entity_poly.entity_id
_entity_poly.type
_entity_poly.pdbx_seq_one_letter_code
_entity_poly.pdbx_strand_id
1 'polypeptide(L)'
;LYFSQSNDEAVSWSDPYASDLNSPESCPEITRIPGSQDLLMVWNNTFDANFRSHYGKRSPLAAAISKDHGRSWQSIRDIETDPTRAFSNPGCRFTQSGKAIINYWTCQYLPDWRMQDAIDLRVAIIDKSWFYGETSPLDKDRDEASGSKVTPR
;
A
#
# COMPACT_ATOMS: atom_id res chain seq x y z
N LEU A 1 -10.87 6.04 5.59
CA LEU A 1 -9.74 6.60 6.39
C LEU A 1 -10.13 7.99 6.88
N TYR A 2 -9.61 8.43 8.03
CA TYR A 2 -9.82 9.80 8.52
C TYR A 2 -8.49 10.53 8.62
N PHE A 3 -8.49 11.81 8.30
CA PHE A 3 -7.32 12.69 8.41
C PHE A 3 -7.59 13.83 9.37
N SER A 4 -6.51 14.29 10.00
CA SER A 4 -6.45 15.52 10.78
C SER A 4 -5.06 16.12 10.56
N GLN A 5 -4.95 17.45 10.62
CA GLN A 5 -3.71 18.17 10.32
C GLN A 5 -3.38 19.14 11.46
N SER A 6 -2.09 19.31 11.70
CA SER A 6 -1.55 20.37 12.56
C SER A 6 -0.77 21.37 11.72
N ASN A 7 -0.92 22.65 12.04
CA ASN A 7 -0.19 23.77 11.45
C ASN A 7 0.73 24.49 12.46
N ASP A 8 0.89 23.92 13.65
CA ASP A 8 1.55 24.51 14.81
C ASP A 8 2.45 23.49 15.53
N GLU A 9 3.20 22.70 14.75
CA GLU A 9 4.16 21.73 15.26
C GLU A 9 3.54 20.67 16.21
N ALA A 10 2.35 20.19 15.85
CA ALA A 10 1.56 19.21 16.60
C ALA A 10 1.06 19.69 17.97
N VAL A 11 1.01 21.01 18.22
CA VAL A 11 0.40 21.59 19.42
C VAL A 11 -1.12 21.43 19.37
N SER A 12 -1.75 21.70 18.23
CA SER A 12 -3.17 21.48 18.00
C SER A 12 -3.45 20.79 16.66
N TRP A 13 -4.65 20.23 16.55
CA TRP A 13 -5.08 19.45 15.40
C TRP A 13 -6.46 19.92 14.94
N SER A 14 -6.70 19.89 13.63
CA SER A 14 -8.03 20.11 13.07
C SER A 14 -9.00 19.01 13.52
N ASP A 15 -10.29 19.29 13.44
CA ASP A 15 -11.29 18.21 13.53
C ASP A 15 -10.99 17.12 12.47
N PRO A 16 -11.15 15.83 12.81
CA PRO A 16 -10.93 14.76 11.87
C PRO A 16 -12.01 14.78 10.79
N TYR A 17 -11.61 14.56 9.54
CA TYR A 17 -12.52 14.47 8.39
C TYR A 17 -12.26 13.17 7.62
N ALA A 18 -13.33 12.64 7.01
CA ALA A 18 -13.22 11.45 6.17
C ALA A 18 -12.45 11.79 4.89
N SER A 19 -11.50 10.93 4.51
CA SER A 19 -10.82 11.04 3.22
C SER A 19 -11.59 10.33 2.11
N ASP A 20 -11.29 10.68 0.86
CA ASP A 20 -11.84 9.99 -0.32
C ASP A 20 -11.17 8.64 -0.59
N LEU A 21 -10.25 8.19 0.26
CA LEU A 21 -9.59 6.89 0.11
C LEU A 21 -10.44 5.78 0.71
N ASN A 22 -10.82 4.83 -0.14
CA ASN A 22 -11.42 3.57 0.28
C ASN A 22 -10.46 2.84 1.22
N SER A 23 -10.99 2.43 2.36
CA SER A 23 -10.22 1.64 3.30
C SER A 23 -11.16 0.86 4.22
N PRO A 24 -10.86 -0.43 4.50
CA PRO A 24 -11.51 -1.15 5.57
C PRO A 24 -10.99 -0.66 6.92
N GLU A 25 -11.48 -1.23 8.03
CA GLU A 25 -10.81 -1.08 9.32
C GLU A 25 -9.48 -1.82 9.33
N SER A 26 -8.44 -1.14 8.87
CA SER A 26 -7.04 -1.58 8.91
C SER A 26 -6.13 -0.38 9.16
N CYS A 27 -4.95 -0.63 9.71
CA CYS A 27 -3.98 0.43 9.96
C CYS A 27 -3.24 0.77 8.65
N PRO A 28 -3.24 2.04 8.20
CA PRO A 28 -2.36 2.49 7.13
C PRO A 28 -0.95 2.83 7.67
N GLU A 29 -0.01 3.04 6.77
CA GLU A 29 1.29 3.68 7.02
C GLU A 29 1.39 4.96 6.18
N ILE A 30 1.90 6.03 6.78
CA ILE A 30 2.24 7.27 6.07
C ILE A 30 3.67 7.67 6.41
N THR A 31 4.49 7.96 5.40
CA THR A 31 5.88 8.38 5.59
C THR A 31 6.33 9.36 4.52
N ARG A 32 7.42 10.08 4.75
CA ARG A 32 7.98 11.01 3.76
C ARG A 32 8.98 10.28 2.86
N ILE A 33 8.92 10.55 1.56
CA ILE A 33 9.87 10.01 0.59
C ILE A 33 11.18 10.83 0.68
N PRO A 34 12.35 10.21 0.95
CA PRO A 34 13.61 10.94 1.12
C PRO A 34 14.02 11.76 -0.09
N GLY A 35 14.55 12.96 0.18
CA GLY A 35 14.95 13.94 -0.83
C GLY A 35 13.78 14.68 -1.47
N SER A 36 12.57 14.58 -0.91
CA SER A 36 11.37 15.29 -1.38
C SER A 36 10.49 15.73 -0.21
N GLN A 37 9.45 16.52 -0.51
CA GLN A 37 8.36 16.79 0.44
C GLN A 37 7.18 15.83 0.27
N ASP A 38 7.27 14.87 -0.66
CA ASP A 38 6.19 13.97 -0.99
C ASP A 38 5.94 12.96 0.13
N LEU A 39 4.66 12.62 0.31
CA LEU A 39 4.23 11.58 1.23
C LEU A 39 3.98 10.28 0.46
N LEU A 40 4.33 9.15 1.07
CA LEU A 40 3.94 7.81 0.66
C LEU A 40 2.87 7.31 1.66
N MET A 41 1.73 6.87 1.14
CA MET A 41 0.73 6.10 1.90
C MET A 41 0.81 4.64 1.47
N VAL A 42 0.77 3.73 2.44
CA VAL A 42 0.55 2.29 2.22
C VAL A 42 -0.70 1.89 2.99
N TRP A 43 -1.72 1.37 2.31
CA TRP A 43 -3.00 1.04 2.93
C TRP A 43 -3.73 -0.06 2.16
N ASN A 44 -4.79 -0.62 2.73
CA ASN A 44 -5.69 -1.50 1.98
C ASN A 44 -6.72 -0.67 1.22
N ASN A 45 -6.63 -0.66 -0.11
CA ASN A 45 -7.49 0.13 -0.97
C ASN A 45 -8.78 -0.61 -1.33
N THR A 46 -9.62 -0.84 -0.32
CA THR A 46 -10.91 -1.54 -0.45
C THR A 46 -11.93 -0.97 0.51
N PHE A 47 -13.21 -1.20 0.23
CA PHE A 47 -14.28 -0.99 1.19
C PHE A 47 -15.46 -1.86 0.79
N ASP A 48 -16.02 -2.59 1.75
CA ASP A 48 -17.25 -3.35 1.58
C ASP A 48 -17.95 -3.48 2.94
N ALA A 49 -19.02 -2.71 3.11
CA ALA A 49 -19.81 -2.70 4.35
C ALA A 49 -20.50 -4.03 4.65
N ASN A 50 -20.67 -4.90 3.64
CA ASN A 50 -21.25 -6.23 3.81
C ASN A 50 -20.19 -7.32 3.99
N PHE A 51 -18.91 -6.97 3.91
CA PHE A 51 -17.86 -7.93 4.16
C PHE A 51 -17.89 -8.37 5.62
N ARG A 52 -17.60 -9.66 5.84
CA ARG A 52 -17.84 -10.33 7.13
C ARG A 52 -17.20 -9.64 8.33
N SER A 53 -16.07 -8.97 8.14
CA SER A 53 -15.33 -8.34 9.21
C SER A 53 -14.66 -7.06 8.71
N HIS A 54 -14.55 -6.04 9.57
CA HIS A 54 -13.75 -4.84 9.32
C HIS A 54 -14.09 -4.05 8.05
N TYR A 55 -15.34 -4.08 7.58
CA TYR A 55 -15.81 -3.25 6.46
C TYR A 55 -15.00 -3.40 5.15
N GLY A 56 -14.41 -4.58 4.92
CA GLY A 56 -13.76 -4.92 3.65
C GLY A 56 -12.60 -5.90 3.79
N LYS A 57 -12.19 -6.48 2.66
CA LYS A 57 -10.98 -7.32 2.59
C LYS A 57 -9.73 -6.49 2.76
N ARG A 58 -8.74 -7.03 3.47
CA ARG A 58 -7.41 -6.41 3.56
C ARG A 58 -6.51 -6.81 2.38
N SER A 59 -7.06 -6.73 1.17
CA SER A 59 -6.38 -7.01 -0.10
C SER A 59 -7.10 -6.28 -1.24
N PRO A 60 -6.41 -5.46 -2.07
CA PRO A 60 -4.95 -5.36 -2.14
C PRO A 60 -4.31 -4.60 -0.97
N LEU A 61 -3.00 -4.78 -0.80
CA LEU A 61 -2.16 -3.80 -0.11
C LEU A 61 -1.61 -2.85 -1.18
N ALA A 62 -2.00 -1.58 -1.12
CA ALA A 62 -1.69 -0.58 -2.13
C ALA A 62 -0.75 0.50 -1.58
N ALA A 63 -0.09 1.19 -2.50
CA ALA A 63 0.70 2.38 -2.24
C ALA A 63 0.28 3.52 -3.16
N ALA A 64 0.40 4.76 -2.68
CA ALA A 64 0.21 5.97 -3.47
C ALA A 64 1.03 7.12 -2.89
N ILE A 65 1.27 8.14 -3.72
CA ILE A 65 2.01 9.33 -3.31
C ILE A 65 1.11 10.55 -3.23
N SER A 66 1.48 11.48 -2.37
CA SER A 66 0.92 12.83 -2.35
C SER A 66 2.05 13.85 -2.51
N LYS A 67 1.87 14.79 -3.45
CA LYS A 67 2.80 15.91 -3.71
C LYS A 67 2.32 17.23 -3.09
N ASP A 68 1.18 17.21 -2.42
CA ASP A 68 0.48 18.39 -1.90
C ASP A 68 0.14 18.24 -0.40
N HIS A 69 1.04 17.59 0.34
CA HIS A 69 0.95 17.40 1.79
C HIS A 69 -0.28 16.62 2.25
N GLY A 70 -0.72 15.63 1.47
CA GLY A 70 -1.81 14.71 1.82
C GLY A 70 -3.20 15.20 1.39
N ARG A 71 -3.30 16.29 0.61
CA ARG A 71 -4.58 16.81 0.10
C ARG A 71 -5.13 15.96 -1.03
N SER A 72 -4.26 15.47 -1.92
CA SER A 72 -4.60 14.52 -2.98
C SER A 72 -3.58 13.39 -3.07
N TRP A 73 -4.04 12.25 -3.59
CA TRP A 73 -3.26 11.02 -3.71
C TRP A 73 -3.28 10.55 -5.16
N GLN A 74 -2.12 10.17 -5.69
CA GLN A 74 -1.93 9.77 -7.09
C GLN A 74 -0.97 8.58 -7.21
N SER A 75 -0.86 8.03 -8.42
CA SER A 75 0.00 6.87 -8.72
C SER A 75 -0.31 5.67 -7.82
N ILE A 76 -1.60 5.35 -7.66
CA ILE A 76 -2.02 4.17 -6.88
C ILE A 76 -1.52 2.91 -7.57
N ARG A 77 -0.80 2.07 -6.83
CA ARG A 77 -0.23 0.80 -7.30
C ARG A 77 -0.33 -0.26 -6.21
N ASP A 78 -0.58 -1.51 -6.60
CA ASP A 78 -0.69 -2.63 -5.66
C ASP A 78 0.67 -3.28 -5.38
N ILE A 79 0.97 -3.49 -4.09
CA ILE A 79 2.13 -4.23 -3.59
C ILE A 79 1.81 -5.73 -3.50
N GLU A 80 0.61 -6.04 -3.02
CA GLU A 80 0.09 -7.41 -2.87
C GLU A 80 -1.35 -7.46 -3.37
N THR A 81 -1.71 -8.49 -4.13
CA THR A 81 -3.02 -8.60 -4.81
C THR A 81 -3.74 -9.92 -4.56
N ASP A 82 -3.18 -10.84 -3.76
CA ASP A 82 -3.83 -12.14 -3.50
C ASP A 82 -5.18 -11.91 -2.79
N PRO A 83 -6.31 -12.23 -3.44
CA PRO A 83 -7.65 -11.96 -2.89
C PRO A 83 -8.06 -12.96 -1.79
N THR A 84 -7.26 -14.01 -1.58
CA THR A 84 -7.46 -15.05 -0.56
C THR A 84 -6.68 -14.76 0.72
N ARG A 85 -5.90 -13.68 0.77
CA ARG A 85 -5.10 -13.29 1.93
C ARG A 85 -5.50 -11.91 2.45
N ALA A 86 -5.27 -11.71 3.74
CA ALA A 86 -5.26 -10.41 4.37
C ALA A 86 -3.81 -9.90 4.45
N PHE A 87 -3.61 -8.60 4.28
CA PHE A 87 -2.35 -7.87 4.45
C PHE A 87 -2.59 -6.67 5.35
N SER A 88 -1.83 -6.49 6.43
CA SER A 88 -2.08 -5.35 7.32
C SER A 88 -0.90 -4.93 8.17
N ASN A 89 -1.13 -3.84 8.89
CA ASN A 89 -0.15 -3.13 9.73
C ASN A 89 1.18 -2.92 8.98
N PRO A 90 1.13 -2.28 7.79
CA PRO A 90 2.34 -1.92 7.09
C PRO A 90 3.19 -0.99 7.95
N GLY A 91 4.50 -1.09 7.79
CA GLY A 91 5.46 -0.07 8.19
C GLY A 91 6.42 0.17 7.03
N CYS A 92 6.94 1.39 6.87
CA CYS A 92 7.83 1.71 5.76
C CYS A 92 9.04 2.52 6.22
N ARG A 93 10.24 2.06 5.86
CA ARG A 93 11.49 2.83 6.02
C ARG A 93 12.29 2.78 4.74
N PHE A 94 12.98 3.88 4.43
CA PHE A 94 13.84 3.96 3.27
C PHE A 94 15.30 3.66 3.65
N THR A 95 15.99 2.90 2.81
CA THR A 95 17.43 2.75 2.87
C THR A 95 18.13 4.03 2.38
N GLN A 96 19.42 4.17 2.68
CA GLN A 96 20.24 5.25 2.13
C GLN A 96 20.32 5.23 0.60
N SER A 97 20.23 4.05 -0.02
CA SER A 97 20.17 3.89 -1.48
C SER A 97 18.81 4.24 -2.09
N GLY A 98 17.81 4.60 -1.28
CA GLY A 98 16.49 4.99 -1.75
C GLY A 98 15.52 3.84 -2.03
N LYS A 99 15.78 2.63 -1.50
CA LYS A 99 14.81 1.53 -1.53
C LYS A 99 13.86 1.63 -0.35
N ALA A 100 12.56 1.50 -0.59
CA ALA A 100 11.56 1.35 0.46
C ALA A 100 11.57 -0.11 0.95
N ILE A 101 11.72 -0.29 2.26
CA ILE A 101 11.53 -1.54 2.98
C ILE A 101 10.17 -1.46 3.65
N ILE A 102 9.20 -2.22 3.14
CA ILE A 102 7.82 -2.22 3.62
C ILE A 102 7.53 -3.56 4.28
N ASN A 103 7.43 -3.58 5.62
CA ASN A 103 7.02 -4.77 6.37
C ASN A 103 5.50 -4.77 6.57
N TYR A 104 4.87 -5.94 6.59
CA TYR A 104 3.46 -6.12 6.90
C TYR A 104 3.21 -7.58 7.28
N TRP A 105 2.19 -7.84 8.10
CA TRP A 105 1.77 -9.20 8.36
C TRP A 105 0.73 -9.66 7.34
N THR A 106 0.63 -10.97 7.16
CA THR A 106 -0.39 -11.57 6.29
C THR A 106 -0.86 -12.93 6.80
N CYS A 107 -2.12 -13.26 6.55
CA CYS A 107 -2.66 -14.60 6.78
C CYS A 107 -3.59 -14.97 5.62
N GLN A 108 -3.80 -16.28 5.39
CA GLN A 108 -4.85 -16.73 4.50
C GLN A 108 -6.22 -16.55 5.17
N TYR A 109 -7.23 -16.14 4.42
CA TYR A 109 -8.60 -16.17 4.90
C TYR A 109 -9.07 -17.64 5.00
N LEU A 110 -9.83 -17.95 6.06
CA LEU A 110 -10.58 -19.19 6.11
C LEU A 110 -11.64 -19.21 5.00
N PRO A 111 -12.21 -20.38 4.63
CA PRO A 111 -13.25 -20.48 3.59
C PRO A 111 -14.47 -19.59 3.83
N ASP A 112 -14.67 -19.17 5.08
CA ASP A 112 -15.76 -18.32 5.52
C ASP A 112 -15.36 -16.84 5.70
N TRP A 113 -14.19 -16.43 5.20
CA TRP A 113 -13.62 -15.08 5.19
C TRP A 113 -13.16 -14.51 6.54
N ARG A 114 -13.09 -15.34 7.59
CA ARG A 114 -12.40 -14.94 8.83
C ARG A 114 -10.89 -14.93 8.64
N MET A 115 -10.22 -13.95 9.27
CA MET A 115 -8.77 -14.00 9.44
C MET A 115 -8.42 -15.09 10.46
N GLN A 116 -7.35 -15.84 10.20
CA GLN A 116 -6.85 -16.88 11.08
C GLN A 116 -5.65 -16.37 11.91
N ASP A 117 -5.17 -17.20 12.84
CA ASP A 117 -4.04 -16.91 13.73
C ASP A 117 -2.67 -17.39 13.21
N ALA A 118 -2.62 -18.22 12.17
CA ALA A 118 -1.38 -18.52 11.46
C ALA A 118 -1.01 -17.34 10.55
N ILE A 119 -0.19 -16.46 11.11
CA ILE A 119 0.24 -15.18 10.53
C ILE A 119 1.70 -15.28 10.09
N ASP A 120 1.99 -14.83 8.86
CA ASP A 120 3.34 -14.63 8.35
C ASP A 120 3.72 -13.14 8.43
N LEU A 121 5.01 -12.86 8.51
CA LEU A 121 5.56 -11.53 8.28
C LEU A 121 6.22 -11.48 6.90
N ARG A 122 5.86 -10.50 6.08
CA ARG A 122 6.45 -10.26 4.76
C ARG A 122 7.12 -8.90 4.69
N VAL A 123 8.06 -8.80 3.75
CA VAL A 123 8.75 -7.55 3.42
C VAL A 123 8.74 -7.38 1.90
N ALA A 124 8.25 -6.24 1.44
CA ALA A 124 8.44 -5.77 0.07
C ALA A 124 9.63 -4.80 0.01
N ILE A 125 10.50 -4.98 -0.98
CA ILE A 125 11.62 -4.08 -1.25
C ILE A 125 11.34 -3.41 -2.60
N ILE A 126 11.04 -2.11 -2.57
CA ILE A 126 10.55 -1.37 -3.74
C ILE A 126 11.48 -0.19 -4.03
N ASP A 127 11.88 -0.03 -5.28
CA ASP A 127 12.64 1.16 -5.70
C ASP A 127 11.77 2.42 -5.64
N LYS A 128 12.31 3.52 -5.10
CA LYS A 128 11.57 4.78 -4.95
C LYS A 128 10.85 5.22 -6.24
N SER A 129 11.49 5.03 -7.40
CA SER A 129 10.94 5.39 -8.71
C SER A 129 9.63 4.67 -9.05
N TRP A 130 9.42 3.46 -8.54
CA TRP A 130 8.18 2.71 -8.74
C TRP A 130 6.96 3.47 -8.21
N PHE A 131 7.07 4.20 -7.09
CA PHE A 131 5.95 5.00 -6.57
C PHE A 131 5.55 6.16 -7.49
N TYR A 132 6.44 6.57 -8.39
CA TYR A 132 6.21 7.64 -9.36
C TYR A 132 5.71 7.14 -10.72
N GLY A 133 5.44 5.83 -10.84
CA GLY A 133 4.96 5.24 -12.10
C GLY A 133 6.09 4.89 -13.09
N GLU A 134 7.35 4.99 -12.66
CA GLU A 134 8.46 4.48 -13.47
C GLU A 134 8.46 2.94 -13.42
N THR A 135 8.71 2.30 -14.56
CA THR A 135 8.94 0.86 -14.63
C THR A 135 10.32 0.55 -14.09
N SER A 136 10.41 -0.44 -13.20
CA SER A 136 11.71 -0.93 -12.75
C SER A 136 12.46 -1.51 -13.96
N PRO A 137 13.79 -1.34 -14.07
CA PRO A 137 14.59 -2.08 -15.04
C PRO A 137 14.34 -3.60 -14.94
N LEU A 138 14.06 -4.10 -13.73
CA LEU A 138 13.75 -5.52 -13.49
C LEU A 138 12.38 -5.97 -14.02
N ASP A 139 11.43 -5.04 -14.19
CA ASP A 139 10.12 -5.35 -14.80
C ASP A 139 10.26 -5.53 -16.33
N LYS A 140 11.19 -4.78 -16.95
CA LYS A 140 11.50 -4.93 -18.38
C LYS A 140 12.07 -6.32 -18.70
N ASP A 141 12.96 -6.82 -17.84
CA ASP A 141 13.57 -8.15 -18.02
C ASP A 141 12.55 -9.30 -17.87
N ARG A 142 11.53 -9.13 -17.01
CA ARG A 142 10.44 -10.11 -16.84
C ARG A 142 9.47 -10.13 -18.02
N ASP A 143 9.14 -8.96 -18.56
CA ASP A 143 8.29 -8.86 -19.75
C ASP A 143 9.01 -9.42 -20.98
N GLU A 144 10.32 -9.19 -21.14
CA GLU A 144 11.14 -9.81 -22.19
C GLU A 144 11.23 -11.35 -22.04
N ALA A 145 11.37 -11.86 -20.81
CA ALA A 145 11.39 -13.30 -20.55
C ALA A 145 10.03 -13.99 -20.81
N SER A 146 8.92 -13.27 -20.68
CA SER A 146 7.57 -13.77 -20.98
C SER A 146 7.23 -13.75 -22.47
N GLY A 147 7.99 -13.01 -23.28
CA GLY A 147 7.78 -12.77 -24.71
C GLY A 147 8.23 -13.87 -25.66
N SER A 148 8.37 -15.14 -25.21
CA SER A 148 8.67 -16.25 -26.12
C SER A 148 7.47 -16.53 -27.02
N LYS A 149 7.48 -15.90 -28.20
CA LYS A 149 6.52 -16.14 -29.28
C LYS A 149 6.55 -17.63 -29.65
N VAL A 150 5.48 -18.34 -29.32
CA VAL A 150 5.15 -19.63 -29.94
C VAL A 150 4.93 -19.37 -31.43
N THR A 151 5.87 -19.81 -32.26
CA THR A 151 5.68 -19.90 -33.71
C THR A 151 4.74 -21.07 -33.98
N PRO A 152 3.64 -20.87 -34.72
CA PRO A 152 2.77 -21.98 -35.11
C PRO A 152 3.48 -22.85 -36.14
N ARG A 153 3.36 -24.17 -35.97
CA ARG A 153 3.49 -25.15 -37.07
C ARG A 153 2.11 -25.47 -37.60
#